data_AF-A0A520K3Q3-F1
#
_entry.id   AF-A0A520K3Q3-F1
#
_cell.length_a   1.000
_cell.length_b   1.000
_cell.length_c   1.000
_cell.angle_alpha   90.00
_cell.angle_beta   90.00
_cell.angle_gamma   90.00
#
_symmetry.space_group_name_H-M   'P 1'
#
loop_
_entity.id
_entity.type
_entity.pdbx_description
1 polymer ?
#
loop_
_entity_poly.entity_id
_entity_poly.type
_entity_poly.pdbx_seq_one_letter_code
_entity_poly.pdbx_strand_id
1 'polypeptide(L)' 'MVKKSICLAFEVHQPFRLKKDFFWTKQMFRRGLKSTDLFDYYFSEADNREVFEKVARKCYCPTNELIRRL' A
#
# COMPACT_ATOMS: atom_id res chain seq x y z
N MET A 1 45.02 0.17 -5.55
CA MET A 1 43.79 -0.34 -6.20
C MET A 1 42.58 0.23 -5.46
N VAL A 2 41.67 0.93 -6.13
CA VAL A 2 40.46 1.50 -5.49
C VAL A 2 39.41 0.40 -5.34
N LYS A 3 38.93 0.16 -4.12
CA LYS A 3 37.79 -0.74 -3.88
C LYS A 3 36.51 -0.07 -4.40
N LYS A 4 35.77 -0.77 -5.25
CA LYS A 4 34.41 -0.38 -5.66
C LYS A 4 33.41 -1.01 -4.71
N SER A 5 32.35 -0.28 -4.38
CA SER A 5 31.25 -0.73 -3.52
C SER A 5 29.94 -0.74 -4.29
N ILE A 6 29.05 -1.65 -3.94
CA ILE A 6 27.69 -1.75 -4.49
C ILE A 6 26.70 -1.60 -3.32
N CYS A 7 25.67 -0.79 -3.51
CA CYS A 7 24.57 -0.63 -2.57
C CYS A 7 23.27 -1.08 -3.26
N LEU A 8 22.53 -1.99 -2.64
CA LEU A 8 21.27 -2.51 -3.15
C LEU A 8 20.12 -1.94 -2.32
N ALA A 9 19.14 -1.36 -3.00
CA ALA A 9 17.90 -0.87 -2.41
C ALA A 9 16.74 -1.10 -3.38
N PHE A 10 15.52 -1.24 -2.86
CA PHE A 10 14.31 -1.26 -3.67
C PHE A 10 13.20 -0.50 -2.96
N GLU A 11 12.35 0.16 -3.75
CA GLU A 11 11.24 0.96 -3.27
C GLU A 11 9.97 0.12 -3.19
N VAL A 12 9.23 0.26 -2.10
CA VAL A 12 7.93 -0.38 -1.91
C VAL A 12 6.82 0.67 -1.93
N HIS A 13 5.91 0.56 -2.89
CA HIS A 13 4.73 1.41 -3.00
C HIS A 13 3.45 0.57 -3.03
N GLN A 14 2.48 0.92 -2.18
CA GLN A 14 1.13 0.35 -2.20
C GLN A 14 0.08 1.47 -2.23
N PRO A 15 -0.78 1.52 -3.25
CA PRO A 15 -1.86 2.49 -3.31
C PRO A 15 -3.01 2.08 -2.39
N PHE A 16 -3.73 3.08 -1.89
CA PHE A 16 -4.99 2.87 -1.20
C PHE A 16 -6.12 2.52 -2.17
N ARG A 17 -6.92 1.53 -1.80
CA ARG A 17 -8.03 1.00 -2.57
C ARG A 17 -9.33 1.66 -2.17
N LEU A 18 -10.00 2.25 -3.16
CA LEU A 18 -11.36 2.74 -3.01
C LEU A 18 -12.28 1.58 -2.62
N LYS A 19 -13.32 1.88 -1.84
CA LYS A 19 -14.37 0.91 -1.54
C LYS A 19 -15.00 0.41 -2.85
N LYS A 20 -15.16 -0.92 -2.98
CA LYS A 20 -15.60 -1.57 -4.23
C LYS A 20 -16.96 -1.06 -4.73
N ASP A 21 -17.83 -0.70 -3.80
CA ASP A 21 -19.18 -0.23 -4.08
C ASP A 21 -19.28 1.29 -4.24
N PHE A 22 -18.18 2.04 -4.04
CA PHE A 22 -18.19 3.50 -3.93
C PHE A 22 -18.95 4.22 -5.06
N PHE A 23 -18.77 3.76 -6.30
CA PHE A 23 -19.47 4.32 -7.47
C PHE A 23 -20.92 3.81 -7.57
N TRP A 24 -21.14 2.53 -7.30
CA TRP A 24 -22.43 1.85 -7.47
C TRP A 24 -23.46 2.28 -6.42
N THR A 25 -23.02 2.61 -5.20
CA THR A 25 -23.86 3.14 -4.13
C THR A 25 -23.99 4.66 -4.17
N LYS A 26 -23.52 5.32 -5.23
CA LYS A 26 -23.59 6.79 -5.43
C LYS A 26 -22.96 7.58 -4.26
N GLN A 27 -22.02 6.96 -3.54
CA GLN A 27 -21.35 7.58 -2.39
C GLN A 27 -20.64 8.88 -2.81
N MET A 28 -20.09 8.95 -4.02
CA MET A 28 -19.47 10.19 -4.53
C MET A 28 -20.31 11.48 -4.43
N PHE A 29 -21.64 11.40 -4.26
CA PHE A 29 -22.52 12.56 -4.10
C PHE A 29 -22.83 12.95 -2.65
N ARG A 30 -22.32 12.21 -1.64
CA ARG A 30 -22.59 12.50 -0.23
C ARG A 30 -21.93 13.83 0.18
N ARG A 31 -22.71 14.71 0.80
CA ARG A 31 -22.28 16.02 1.30
C ARG A 31 -22.25 16.05 2.82
N GLY A 32 -21.56 17.05 3.39
CA GLY A 32 -21.53 17.29 4.84
C GLY A 32 -20.64 16.34 5.64
N LEU A 33 -19.68 15.68 4.99
CA LEU A 33 -18.68 14.88 5.67
C LEU A 33 -17.70 15.78 6.44
N LYS A 34 -17.35 15.37 7.66
CA LYS A 34 -16.26 16.02 8.39
C LYS A 34 -14.94 15.67 7.69
N SER A 35 -14.00 16.61 7.70
CA SER A 35 -12.65 16.39 7.14
C SER A 35 -11.95 15.18 7.74
N THR A 36 -12.22 14.87 9.02
CA THR A 36 -11.70 13.71 9.75
C THR A 36 -12.14 12.38 9.19
N ASP A 37 -13.29 12.33 8.51
CA ASP A 37 -13.93 11.07 8.10
C ASP A 37 -13.65 10.76 6.62
N LEU A 38 -13.00 11.67 5.89
CA LEU A 38 -12.83 11.58 4.43
C LEU A 38 -12.03 10.34 4.02
N PHE A 39 -10.97 10.00 4.74
CA PHE A 39 -10.13 8.87 4.33
C PHE A 39 -10.90 7.54 4.38
N ASP A 40 -11.50 7.25 5.54
CA ASP A 40 -12.32 6.05 5.74
C ASP A 40 -13.59 6.08 4.91
N TYR A 41 -14.02 7.26 4.47
CA TYR A 41 -15.13 7.39 3.55
C TYR A 41 -14.81 6.82 2.16
N TYR A 42 -13.67 7.20 1.59
CA TYR A 42 -13.25 6.78 0.25
C TYR A 42 -12.63 5.38 0.22
N PHE A 43 -11.81 5.05 1.21
CA PHE A 43 -10.94 3.88 1.15
C PHE A 43 -11.41 2.75 2.07
N SER A 44 -11.07 1.52 1.68
CA SER A 44 -11.38 0.31 2.44
C SER A 44 -10.15 -0.13 3.23
N GLU A 45 -10.15 0.08 4.55
CA GLU A 45 -9.05 -0.37 5.43
C GLU A 45 -8.85 -1.89 5.34
N ALA A 46 -9.94 -2.67 5.29
CA ALA A 46 -9.90 -4.12 5.13
C ALA A 46 -9.24 -4.57 3.81
N ASP A 47 -9.69 -4.05 2.66
CA ASP A 47 -9.10 -4.40 1.36
C ASP A 47 -7.64 -3.90 1.24
N ASN A 48 -7.33 -2.77 1.87
CA ASN A 48 -5.98 -2.23 1.92
C ASN A 48 -5.04 -3.16 2.69
N ARG A 49 -5.46 -3.55 3.89
CA ARG A 49 -4.71 -4.44 4.77
C ARG A 49 -4.49 -5.80 4.14
N GLU A 50 -5.53 -6.44 3.60
CA GLU A 50 -5.44 -7.77 3.00
C GLU A 50 -4.37 -7.81 1.90
N VAL A 51 -4.43 -6.85 0.98
CA VAL A 51 -3.48 -6.79 -0.14
C VAL A 51 -2.09 -6.39 0.34
N PHE A 52 -1.97 -5.45 1.28
CA PHE A 52 -0.68 -5.07 1.85
C PHE A 52 0.02 -6.28 2.49
N GLU A 53 -0.67 -7.01 3.35
CA GLU A 53 -0.13 -8.21 4.02
C GLU A 53 0.24 -9.30 3.01
N LYS A 54 -0.60 -9.51 1.99
CA LYS A 54 -0.33 -10.47 0.91
C LYS A 54 0.95 -10.13 0.16
N VAL A 55 1.12 -8.87 -0.24
CA VAL A 55 2.30 -8.42 -1.02
C VAL A 55 3.54 -8.39 -0.13
N ALA A 56 3.43 -7.94 1.12
CA ALA A 56 4.53 -7.97 2.08
C ALA A 56 5.08 -9.39 2.26
N ARG A 57 4.19 -10.37 2.48
CA ARG A 57 4.57 -11.77 2.64
C ARG A 57 5.20 -12.38 1.39
N LYS A 58 4.71 -12.02 0.20
CA LYS A 58 5.15 -12.62 -1.07
C LYS A 58 6.35 -11.92 -1.72
N CYS A 59 6.55 -10.63 -1.45
CA CYS A 59 7.50 -9.80 -2.18
C CYS A 59 8.44 -9.06 -1.23
N TYR A 60 7.94 -8.24 -0.31
CA TYR A 60 8.79 -7.34 0.47
C TYR A 60 9.70 -8.08 1.44
N CYS A 61 9.13 -8.98 2.26
CA CYS A 61 9.91 -9.75 3.23
C CYS A 61 10.92 -10.69 2.55
N PRO A 62 10.54 -11.47 1.50
CA PRO A 62 11.50 -12.29 0.77
C PRO A 62 12.64 -11.50 0.13
N THR A 63 12.37 -10.34 -0.49
CA THR A 63 13.41 -9.51 -1.11
C THR A 63 14.35 -8.93 -0.05
N ASN A 64 13.83 -8.46 1.08
CA ASN A 64 14.66 -7.98 2.19
C ASN A 64 15.59 -9.08 2.71
N GLU A 65 15.07 -10.30 2.90
CA GLU A 65 15.88 -11.42 3.37
C GLU A 65 16.94 -11.84 2.34
N LEU A 66 16.63 -11.75 1.04
CA LEU A 66 17.62 -11.98 -0.01
C LEU A 66 18.73 -10.94 0.02
N ILE A 67 18.39 -9.65 0.05
CA ILE A 67 19.37 -8.56 0.07
C ILE A 67 20.26 -8.64 1.32
N ARG A 68 19.68 -9.00 2.48
CA ARG A 68 20.43 -9.17 3.74
C ARG A 68 21.49 -10.27 3.68
N ARG A 69 21.34 -11.26 2.80
CA ARG A 69 22.26 -12.39 2.64
C ARG A 69 23.39 -12.12 1.64
N LEU A 70 23.29 -11.05 0.84
CA LEU A 70 24.31 -10.64 -0.13
C LEU A 70 25.42 -9.83 0.56
#